data_AF-A0A941BTN4-F1
#
_entry.id   AF-A0A941BTN4-F1
#
_cell.length_a   1.000
_cell.length_b   1.000
_cell.length_c   1.000
_cell.angle_alpha   90.00
_cell.angle_beta   90.00
_cell.angle_gamma   90.00
#
_symmetry.space_group_name_H-M   'P 1'
#
loop_
_entity.id
_entity.type
_entity.pdbx_description
1 polymer ?
#
loop_
_entity_poly.entity_id
_entity_poly.type
_entity_poly.pdbx_seq_one_letter_code
_entity_poly.pdbx_strand_id
1 'polypeptide(L)'
;MSTSQGAAAIDRRTADAARRVLQLMLGEWRLLPEGWEEIAELLEELAVAVAAGDTAAVDALTGELEEFSGSRVSRIEKGPDGKVPLPDPDRERVVALVHKLAPDARPGDPPPPPPERT
;
A
#
# COMPACT_ATOMS: atom_id res chain seq x y z
N MET A 1 25.17 -7.56 -25.21
CA MET A 1 24.18 -8.39 -24.49
C MET A 1 24.38 -8.15 -22.99
N SER A 2 23.79 -7.09 -22.44
CA SER A 2 23.93 -6.75 -21.02
C SER A 2 22.82 -7.43 -20.23
N THR A 3 23.12 -8.58 -19.63
CA THR A 3 22.33 -9.13 -18.54
C THR A 3 22.70 -8.38 -17.27
N SER A 4 22.16 -7.17 -17.09
CA SER A 4 22.16 -6.49 -15.80
C SER A 4 21.00 -7.04 -14.97
N GLN A 5 21.19 -8.28 -14.56
CA GLN A 5 20.34 -8.99 -13.62
C GLN A 5 20.68 -8.48 -12.21
N GLY A 6 19.94 -7.47 -11.75
CA GLY A 6 19.84 -7.14 -10.33
C GLY A 6 18.73 -7.99 -9.72
N ALA A 7 19.09 -9.12 -9.12
CA ALA A 7 18.17 -10.04 -8.45
C ALA A 7 17.83 -9.61 -7.01
N ALA A 8 17.63 -8.31 -6.75
CA ALA A 8 17.27 -7.82 -5.42
C ALA A 8 16.52 -6.49 -5.55
N ALA A 9 15.43 -6.37 -4.79
CA ALA A 9 14.40 -5.35 -4.87
C ALA A 9 13.41 -5.57 -6.03
N ILE A 10 12.13 -5.56 -5.69
CA ILE A 10 10.98 -5.64 -6.59
C ILE A 10 11.20 -4.74 -7.81
N ASP A 11 10.77 -5.18 -9.00
CA ASP A 11 10.86 -4.34 -10.19
C ASP A 11 10.24 -2.96 -9.94
N ARG A 12 10.93 -1.91 -10.41
CA ARG A 12 10.56 -0.53 -10.13
C ARG A 12 9.13 -0.20 -10.56
N ARG A 13 8.68 -0.75 -11.69
CA ARG A 13 7.31 -0.51 -12.19
C ARG A 13 6.29 -1.11 -11.23
N THR A 14 6.51 -2.34 -10.79
CA THR A 14 5.65 -3.03 -9.82
C THR A 14 5.66 -2.33 -8.47
N ALA A 15 6.83 -1.90 -7.98
CA ALA A 15 6.95 -1.15 -6.74
C ALA A 15 6.23 0.21 -6.79
N ASP A 16 6.36 0.95 -7.90
CA ASP A 16 5.66 2.22 -8.11
C ASP A 16 4.14 2.03 -8.22
N ALA A 17 3.66 0.96 -8.88
CA ALA A 17 2.24 0.63 -8.96
C ALA A 17 1.65 0.31 -7.58
N ALA A 18 2.26 -0.61 -6.84
CA ALA A 18 1.87 -0.96 -5.48
C ALA A 18 1.83 0.28 -4.57
N ARG A 19 2.90 1.10 -4.61
CA ARG A 19 2.98 2.35 -3.83
C ARG A 19 1.83 3.30 -4.15
N ARG A 20 1.46 3.45 -5.42
CA ARG A 20 0.38 4.36 -5.84
C ARG A 20 -0.96 3.92 -5.28
N VAL A 21 -1.26 2.62 -5.33
CA VAL A 21 -2.50 2.05 -4.80
C VAL A 21 -2.60 2.28 -3.29
N LEU A 22 -1.51 2.00 -2.56
CA LEU A 22 -1.41 2.22 -1.12
C LEU A 22 -1.56 3.70 -0.73
N GLN A 23 -0.97 4.62 -1.48
CA GLN A 23 -1.13 6.06 -1.25
C GLN A 23 -2.58 6.53 -1.44
N LEU A 24 -3.26 6.03 -2.49
CA LEU A 24 -4.68 6.30 -2.71
C LEU A 24 -5.54 5.69 -1.60
N MET A 25 -5.18 4.52 -1.08
CA MET A 25 -5.84 3.88 0.05
C MET A 25 -5.81 4.75 1.31
N LEU A 26 -4.64 5.33 1.63
CA LEU A 26 -4.48 6.20 2.81
C LEU A 26 -5.34 7.48 2.77
N GLY A 27 -5.53 8.06 1.59
CA GLY A 27 -6.21 9.34 1.40
C GLY A 27 -7.69 9.19 1.09
N GLU A 28 -8.02 8.35 0.11
CA GLU A 28 -9.28 8.42 -0.61
C GLU A 28 -10.24 7.27 -0.31
N TRP A 29 -9.73 6.11 0.11
CA TRP A 29 -10.59 4.94 0.27
C TRP A 29 -11.45 5.05 1.52
N ARG A 30 -12.73 4.71 1.35
CA ARG A 30 -13.72 4.61 2.41
C ARG A 30 -14.53 3.35 2.12
N LEU A 31 -14.43 2.37 3.01
CA LEU A 31 -15.07 1.07 2.89
C LEU A 31 -15.82 0.76 4.17
N LEU A 32 -16.76 -0.18 4.09
CA LEU A 32 -17.35 -0.77 5.29
C LEU A 32 -16.28 -1.50 6.11
N PRO A 33 -16.46 -1.63 7.43
CA PRO A 33 -15.52 -2.37 8.28
C PRO A 33 -15.18 -3.77 7.74
N GLU A 34 -16.17 -4.50 7.23
CA GLU A 34 -15.97 -5.86 6.69
C GLU A 34 -15.03 -5.85 5.46
N GLY A 35 -15.14 -4.81 4.60
CA GLY A 35 -14.23 -4.66 3.46
C GLY A 35 -12.81 -4.28 3.87
N TRP A 36 -12.61 -3.70 5.06
CA TRP A 36 -11.28 -3.48 5.61
C TRP A 36 -10.66 -4.76 6.19
N GLU A 37 -11.47 -5.69 6.69
CA GLU A 37 -10.98 -7.01 7.15
C GLU A 37 -10.37 -7.80 5.99
N GLU A 38 -11.05 -7.86 4.83
CA GLU A 38 -10.51 -8.50 3.62
C GLU A 38 -9.22 -7.84 3.13
N ILE A 39 -9.14 -6.51 3.18
CA ILE A 39 -7.92 -5.77 2.82
C ILE A 39 -6.79 -6.02 3.80
N ALA A 40 -7.08 -6.23 5.09
CA ALA A 40 -6.04 -6.47 6.09
C ALA A 40 -5.24 -7.75 5.78
N GLU A 41 -5.91 -8.80 5.32
CA GLU A 41 -5.28 -10.06 4.88
C GLU A 41 -4.38 -9.81 3.65
N LEU A 42 -4.90 -9.12 2.63
CA LEU A 42 -4.13 -8.77 1.43
C LEU A 42 -2.90 -7.90 1.76
N LEU A 43 -3.00 -7.00 2.73
CA LEU A 43 -1.88 -6.18 3.18
C LEU A 43 -0.81 -7.01 3.91
N GLU A 44 -1.20 -8.06 4.63
CA GLU A 44 -0.26 -8.99 5.27
C GLU A 44 0.48 -9.81 4.21
N GLU A 45 -0.23 -10.39 3.24
CA GLU A 45 0.38 -11.12 2.13
C GLU A 45 1.30 -10.23 1.30
N LEU A 46 0.88 -8.99 1.03
CA LEU A 46 1.71 -8.00 0.33
C LEU A 46 2.98 -7.69 1.13
N ALA A 47 2.90 -7.60 2.45
CA ALA A 47 4.07 -7.37 3.29
C ALA A 47 5.06 -8.54 3.23
N VAL A 48 4.57 -9.78 3.19
CA VAL A 48 5.40 -10.98 3.03
C VAL A 48 6.05 -10.99 1.64
N ALA A 49 5.29 -10.75 0.58
CA ALA A 49 5.81 -10.67 -0.79
C ALA A 49 6.86 -9.57 -0.94
N VAL A 50 6.63 -8.41 -0.33
CA VAL A 50 7.60 -7.30 -0.34
C VAL A 50 8.88 -7.65 0.40
N ALA A 51 8.78 -8.31 1.56
CA ALA A 51 9.94 -8.76 2.32
C ALA A 51 10.74 -9.86 1.60
N ALA A 52 10.06 -10.73 0.85
CA ALA A 52 10.67 -11.77 0.03
C ALA A 52 11.26 -11.25 -1.29
N GLY A 53 10.93 -10.01 -1.69
CA GLY A 53 11.30 -9.46 -3.00
C GLY A 53 10.57 -10.13 -4.16
N ASP A 54 9.42 -10.78 -3.89
CA ASP A 54 8.66 -11.51 -4.89
C ASP A 54 7.85 -10.53 -5.75
N THR A 55 8.44 -10.16 -6.89
CA THR A 55 7.82 -9.19 -7.82
C THR A 55 6.51 -9.71 -8.39
N ALA A 56 6.39 -11.01 -8.65
CA ALA A 56 5.18 -11.58 -9.24
C ALA A 56 4.03 -11.56 -8.22
N ALA A 57 4.30 -11.92 -6.97
CA ALA A 57 3.31 -11.85 -5.91
C ALA A 57 2.90 -10.40 -5.61
N VAL A 58 3.84 -9.46 -5.58
CA VAL A 58 3.51 -8.03 -5.39
C VAL A 58 2.63 -7.49 -6.50
N ASP A 59 2.90 -7.85 -7.76
CA ASP A 59 2.07 -7.42 -8.91
C ASP A 59 0.65 -8.00 -8.82
N ALA A 60 0.52 -9.30 -8.50
CA ALA A 60 -0.77 -9.97 -8.36
C ALA A 60 -1.61 -9.36 -7.23
N LEU A 61 -1.04 -9.23 -6.02
CA LEU A 61 -1.72 -8.65 -4.86
C LEU A 61 -2.05 -7.17 -5.07
N THR A 62 -1.22 -6.43 -5.81
CA THR A 62 -1.53 -5.06 -6.22
C THR A 62 -2.77 -5.03 -7.12
N GLY A 63 -2.87 -5.98 -8.06
CA GLY A 63 -4.05 -6.15 -8.90
C GLY A 63 -5.32 -6.39 -8.08
N GLU A 64 -5.27 -7.30 -7.10
CA GLU A 64 -6.41 -7.56 -6.21
C GLU A 64 -6.80 -6.31 -5.42
N LEU A 65 -5.83 -5.59 -4.83
CA LEU A 65 -6.09 -4.31 -4.19
C LEU A 65 -6.73 -3.30 -5.16
N GLU A 66 -6.30 -3.26 -6.43
CA GLU A 66 -6.91 -2.41 -7.44
C GLU A 66 -8.37 -2.75 -7.73
N GLU A 67 -8.82 -4.00 -7.54
CA GLU A 67 -10.23 -4.38 -7.70
C GLU A 67 -11.13 -3.79 -6.60
N PHE A 68 -10.69 -3.82 -5.34
CA PHE A 68 -11.34 -3.08 -4.24
C PHE A 68 -11.32 -1.57 -4.51
N SER A 69 -10.30 -1.14 -5.24
CA SER A 69 -10.16 0.21 -5.75
C SER A 69 -11.07 0.52 -6.93
N GLY A 70 -11.55 -0.45 -7.69
CA GLY A 70 -12.58 -0.27 -8.72
C GLY A 70 -13.90 0.19 -8.10
N SER A 71 -14.12 -0.13 -6.83
CA SER A 71 -15.19 0.43 -5.99
C SER A 71 -14.86 1.82 -5.40
N ARG A 72 -13.71 2.43 -5.74
CA ARG A 72 -13.31 3.80 -5.34
C ARG A 72 -14.46 4.77 -5.61
N VAL A 73 -14.87 5.45 -4.55
CA VAL A 73 -15.46 6.79 -4.62
C VAL A 73 -16.88 6.80 -5.21
N SER A 74 -17.86 6.29 -4.44
CA SER A 74 -19.06 7.13 -4.29
C SER A 74 -18.56 8.44 -3.67
N ARG A 75 -18.26 9.39 -4.55
CA ARG A 75 -17.95 10.79 -4.28
C ARG A 75 -18.79 11.23 -3.10
N ILE A 76 -18.14 11.45 -1.96
CA ILE A 76 -18.59 12.22 -0.79
C ILE A 76 -20.09 12.59 -0.85
N GLU A 77 -20.96 11.60 -0.77
CA GLU A 77 -22.35 11.86 -0.44
C GLU A 77 -22.37 11.77 1.08
N LYS A 78 -22.69 12.91 1.71
CA LYS A 78 -22.95 12.98 3.15
C LYS A 78 -24.17 12.11 3.45
N GLY A 79 -23.97 10.80 3.62
CA GLY A 79 -24.97 9.82 4.01
C GLY A 79 -24.37 8.77 4.95
N PRO A 80 -25.16 8.15 5.84
CA PRO A 80 -24.68 7.24 6.87
C PRO A 80 -24.41 5.84 6.28
N ASP A 81 -23.55 5.76 5.27
CA ASP A 81 -23.27 4.51 4.55
C ASP A 81 -22.38 3.55 5.36
N GLY A 82 -22.07 3.85 6.62
CA GLY A 82 -21.20 3.05 7.49
C GLY A 82 -19.74 2.95 7.03
N LYS A 83 -19.36 3.61 5.93
CA LYS A 83 -18.01 3.57 5.37
C LYS A 83 -17.04 4.37 6.22
N VAL A 84 -15.97 3.73 6.66
CA VAL A 84 -14.92 4.30 7.50
C VAL A 84 -13.61 4.41 6.70
N PRO A 85 -12.72 5.36 7.07
CA PRO A 85 -11.34 5.33 6.58
C PRO A 85 -10.60 4.07 7.04
N LEU A 86 -9.43 3.84 6.44
CA LEU A 86 -8.50 2.80 6.86
C LEU A 86 -8.24 2.90 8.38
N PRO A 87 -8.47 1.81 9.14
CA PRO A 87 -8.19 1.75 10.57
C PRO A 87 -6.72 2.05 10.90
N ASP A 88 -6.46 2.61 12.07
CA ASP A 88 -5.11 2.99 12.50
C ASP A 88 -4.06 1.85 12.45
N PRO A 89 -4.32 0.61 12.90
CA PRO A 89 -3.31 -0.45 12.84
C PRO A 89 -2.90 -0.78 11.39
N ASP A 90 -3.86 -0.80 10.47
CA ASP A 90 -3.59 -1.08 9.05
C ASP A 90 -3.00 0.14 8.34
N ARG A 91 -3.32 1.36 8.80
CA ARG A 91 -2.69 2.60 8.34
C ARG A 91 -1.19 2.60 8.57
N GLU A 92 -0.73 2.22 9.76
CA GLU A 92 0.70 2.11 10.06
C GLU A 92 1.39 1.08 9.15
N ARG A 93 0.72 -0.07 8.91
CA ARG A 93 1.22 -1.10 7.99
C ARG A 93 1.35 -0.58 6.56
N VAL A 94 0.32 0.09 6.04
CA VAL A 94 0.33 0.69 4.70
C VAL A 94 1.43 1.74 4.56
N VAL A 95 1.60 2.60 5.57
CA VAL A 95 2.70 3.59 5.59
C VAL A 95 4.06 2.88 5.53
N ALA A 96 4.28 1.85 6.33
CA ALA A 96 5.52 1.07 6.30
C ALA A 96 5.78 0.43 4.93
N LEU A 97 4.74 -0.09 4.26
CA LEU A 97 4.85 -0.67 2.92
C LEU A 97 5.19 0.39 1.86
N VAL A 98 4.55 1.57 1.91
CA VAL A 98 4.86 2.71 1.02
C VAL A 98 6.34 3.11 1.15
N HIS A 99 6.88 3.13 2.36
CA HIS A 99 8.29 3.42 2.60
C HIS A 99 9.23 2.31 2.09
N LYS A 100 8.89 1.03 2.30
CA LYS A 100 9.68 -0.10 1.78
C LYS A 100 9.72 -0.18 0.26
N LEU A 101 8.64 0.22 -0.39
CA LEU A 101 8.50 0.26 -1.85
C LEU A 101 9.10 1.53 -2.47
N ALA A 102 9.56 2.49 -1.66
CA ALA A 102 10.16 3.71 -2.17
C ALA A 102 11.56 3.41 -2.77
N PRO A 103 11.81 3.78 -4.04
CA PRO A 103 13.07 3.45 -4.73
C PRO A 103 14.32 4.15 -4.15
N ASP A 104 14.15 5.06 -3.19
CA ASP A 104 15.22 5.89 -2.59
C ASP A 104 15.39 5.68 -1.07
N ALA A 105 14.70 4.71 -0.46
CA ALA A 105 14.92 4.38 0.95
C ALA A 105 16.28 3.69 1.11
N ARG A 106 17.36 4.48 1.14
CA ARG A 106 18.66 3.99 1.59
C ARG A 106 18.47 3.39 2.99
N PRO A 107 19.02 2.19 3.27
CA PRO A 107 18.99 1.65 4.61
C PRO A 107 19.76 2.62 5.53
N GLY A 108 19.03 3.41 6.32
CA GLY A 108 19.60 4.44 7.21
C GLY A 108 18.91 5.81 7.18
N ASP A 109 17.88 6.04 6.35
CA ASP A 109 17.13 7.30 6.43
C ASP A 109 16.34 7.34 7.75
N PRO A 110 16.61 8.30 8.66
CA PRO A 110 15.88 8.40 9.92
C PRO A 110 14.41 8.70 9.63
N PRO A 111 13.46 8.13 10.40
CA PRO A 111 12.05 8.49 10.24
C PRO A 111 11.90 10.01 10.38
N PRO A 112 11.05 10.66 9.55
CA PRO A 112 10.81 12.08 9.69
C PRO A 112 10.34 12.36 11.13
N PRO A 113 10.87 13.40 11.79
CA PRO A 113 10.47 13.72 13.15
C PRO A 113 8.94 13.94 13.17
N PRO A 114 8.24 13.50 14.23
CA PRO A 114 6.81 13.74 14.35
C PRO A 114 6.54 15.25 14.25
N PRO A 115 5.42 15.68 13.64
CA PRO A 115 5.11 17.09 13.53
C PRO A 115 5.00 17.68 14.93
N GLU A 116 5.98 18.52 15.30
CA GLU A 116 5.93 19.29 16.52
C GLU A 116 4.68 20.17 16.46
N ARG A 117 3.70 19.85 17.31
CA ARG A 117 2.53 20.71 17.49
C ARG A 117 3.02 22.00 18.16
N THR A 118 3.09 23.07 17.36
CA THR A 118 3.24 24.45 17.86
C THR A 118 1.87 25.08 18.01
#